data_AF-A0A9Q3CFZ2-F1
#
_entry.id   AF-A0A9Q3CFZ2-F1
#
_cell.length_a   1.000
_cell.length_b   1.000
_cell.length_c   1.000
_cell.angle_alpha   90.00
_cell.angle_beta   90.00
_cell.angle_gamma   90.00
#
_symmetry.space_group_name_H-M   'P 1'
#
loop_
_entity.id
_entity.type
_entity.pdbx_description
1 polymer ?
#
loop_
_entity_poly.entity_id
_entity_poly.type
_entity_poly.pdbx_seq_one_letter_code
_entity_poly.pdbx_strand_id
1 'polypeptide(L)'
;MKEELIEILFQYREAFASDNKPLGAIKVHEVDIILNVKRPYPPILRRPSYPASPRAREAFESHINELMKLGFLRKVGHNEEVEVTMPVIITWHNDKSRMVGDFRALNTYTIPDRYLIPRIHETLTQLSKPRFITSMDSLKGFHQNYLTPHARKLLRIIAHCGIYVYLRMPFGIKNAPSHYQRMINTIFPH
;
A
#
# COMPACT_ATOMS: atom_id res chain seq x y z
N MET A 1 13.72 8.18 34.36
CA MET A 1 12.90 7.21 33.58
C MET A 1 11.89 7.87 32.65
N LYS A 2 10.89 8.64 33.13
CA LYS A 2 9.91 9.29 32.23
C LYS A 2 10.52 10.44 31.42
N GLU A 3 11.36 11.26 32.06
CA GLU A 3 12.08 12.38 31.42
C GLU A 3 13.08 11.87 30.37
N GLU A 4 13.91 10.88 30.73
CA GLU A 4 14.84 10.21 29.80
C GLU A 4 14.12 9.60 28.58
N LEU A 5 12.94 9.00 28.77
CA LEU A 5 12.16 8.46 27.64
C LEU A 5 11.68 9.58 26.71
N ILE A 6 11.23 10.70 27.29
CA ILE A 6 10.79 11.87 26.53
C ILE A 6 11.96 12.44 25.72
N GLU A 7 13.15 12.54 26.32
CA GLU A 7 14.37 12.98 25.63
C GLU A 7 14.72 12.09 24.44
N ILE A 8 14.64 10.77 24.60
CA ILE A 8 14.85 9.80 23.51
C ILE A 8 13.81 9.99 22.41
N LEU A 9 12.53 10.13 22.75
CA LEU A 9 11.47 10.34 21.76
C LEU A 9 11.66 11.67 20.99
N PHE A 10 12.09 12.72 21.67
CA PHE A 10 12.42 14.00 21.03
C PHE A 10 13.67 13.93 20.15
N GLN A 11 14.68 13.18 20.58
CA GLN A 11 15.89 12.92 19.80
C GLN A 11 15.55 12.22 18.49
N TYR A 12 14.70 11.18 18.54
CA TYR A 12 14.28 10.39 17.38
C TYR A 12 12.93 10.84 16.78
N ARG A 13 12.53 12.10 17.00
CA ARG A 13 11.22 12.63 16.54
C ARG A 13 10.96 12.42 15.04
N GLU A 14 12.00 12.38 14.22
CA GLU A 14 11.88 12.16 12.76
C GLU A 14 11.44 10.73 12.39
N ALA A 15 11.61 9.76 13.30
CA ALA A 15 11.08 8.41 13.13
C ALA A 15 9.56 8.34 13.29
N PHE A 16 8.95 9.38 13.89
CA PHE A 16 7.51 9.44 14.13
C PHE A 16 6.81 10.31 13.09
N ALA A 17 5.66 9.84 12.62
CA ALA A 17 4.79 10.61 11.74
C ALA A 17 4.24 11.84 12.46
N SER A 18 4.21 12.98 11.76
CA SER A 18 3.59 14.22 12.22
C SER A 18 2.70 14.81 11.13
N ASP A 19 1.77 15.70 11.50
CA ASP A 19 0.81 16.29 10.54
C ASP A 19 1.48 16.97 9.33
N ASN A 20 2.69 17.53 9.52
CA ASN A 20 3.43 18.27 8.48
C ASN A 20 4.34 17.39 7.59
N LYS A 21 4.74 16.21 8.06
CA LYS A 21 5.51 15.20 7.31
C LYS A 21 4.97 13.82 7.68
N PRO A 22 3.76 13.48 7.22
CA PRO A 22 3.05 12.36 7.81
C PRO A 22 3.69 11.01 7.49
N LEU A 23 4.48 10.91 6.41
CA LEU A 23 4.89 9.61 5.88
C LEU A 23 6.31 9.65 5.31
N GLY A 24 7.13 8.69 5.75
CA GLY A 24 8.43 8.40 5.17
C GLY A 24 8.33 7.65 3.85
N ALA A 25 9.47 7.50 3.18
CA ALA A 25 9.59 6.78 1.92
C ALA A 25 10.85 5.91 1.94
N ILE A 26 10.67 4.61 1.72
CA ILE A 26 11.76 3.65 1.73
C ILE A 26 12.37 3.62 0.34
N LYS A 27 13.66 3.97 0.25
CA LYS A 27 14.38 4.10 -1.03
C LYS A 27 15.15 2.84 -1.44
N VAL A 28 15.32 1.89 -0.51
CA VAL A 28 16.17 0.71 -0.70
C VAL A 28 15.45 -0.41 -1.46
N HIS A 29 14.12 -0.36 -1.52
CA HIS A 29 13.29 -1.42 -2.08
C HIS A 29 12.20 -0.85 -2.97
N GLU A 30 12.16 -1.29 -4.22
CA GLU A 30 11.04 -1.04 -5.13
C GLU A 30 10.22 -2.32 -5.31
N VAL A 31 8.90 -2.14 -5.37
CA VAL A 31 7.93 -3.21 -5.52
C VAL A 31 7.55 -3.33 -6.99
N ASP A 32 7.75 -4.53 -7.54
CA ASP A 32 7.31 -4.88 -8.89
C ASP A 32 6.19 -5.94 -8.86
N ILE A 33 5.46 -6.06 -9.96
CA ILE A 33 4.43 -7.09 -10.15
C ILE A 33 4.74 -7.88 -11.40
N ILE A 34 4.95 -9.18 -11.23
CA ILE A 34 5.18 -10.11 -12.33
C ILE A 34 3.88 -10.88 -12.57
N LEU A 35 3.38 -10.82 -13.81
CA LEU A 35 2.20 -11.56 -14.24
C LEU A 35 2.61 -12.86 -14.95
N ASN A 36 1.80 -13.90 -14.83
CA ASN A 36 1.93 -15.15 -15.58
C ASN A 36 1.31 -15.09 -16.98
N VAL A 37 0.86 -13.92 -17.41
CA VAL A 37 0.30 -13.64 -18.74
C VAL A 37 1.05 -12.50 -19.39
N LYS A 38 1.09 -12.52 -20.73
CA LYS A 38 1.73 -11.50 -21.57
C LYS A 38 0.68 -10.64 -22.27
N ARG A 39 1.13 -9.56 -22.91
CA ARG A 39 0.28 -8.73 -23.77
C ARG A 39 -0.11 -9.51 -25.04
N PRO A 40 -1.31 -9.29 -25.60
CA PRO A 40 -2.40 -8.48 -25.03
C PRO A 40 -2.98 -9.13 -23.77
N TYR A 41 -3.24 -8.31 -22.74
CA TYR A 41 -3.72 -8.82 -21.45
C TYR A 41 -5.17 -9.31 -21.52
N PRO A 42 -5.56 -10.31 -20.72
CA PRO A 42 -6.94 -10.78 -20.64
C PRO A 42 -7.94 -9.65 -20.32
N PRO A 43 -9.14 -9.63 -20.93
CA PRO A 43 -10.14 -8.57 -20.70
C PRO A 43 -10.51 -8.35 -19.23
N ILE A 44 -10.40 -9.39 -18.39
CA ILE A 44 -10.66 -9.29 -16.95
C ILE A 44 -9.67 -8.36 -16.21
N LEU A 45 -8.51 -8.04 -16.81
CA LEU A 45 -7.59 -7.03 -16.30
C LEU A 45 -7.98 -5.60 -16.67
N ARG A 46 -9.01 -5.41 -17.51
CA ARG A 46 -9.57 -4.11 -17.88
C ARG A 46 -11.00 -3.99 -17.36
N ARG A 47 -11.13 -3.87 -16.03
CA ARG A 47 -12.43 -3.79 -15.36
C ARG A 47 -12.99 -2.37 -15.47
N PRO A 48 -14.31 -2.20 -15.63
CA PRO A 48 -14.97 -0.90 -15.50
C PRO A 48 -15.09 -0.49 -14.02
N SER A 49 -15.31 0.80 -13.75
CA SER A 49 -15.67 1.26 -12.40
C SER A 49 -17.00 0.67 -11.95
N TYR A 50 -17.12 0.38 -10.66
CA TYR A 50 -18.42 0.04 -10.08
C TYR A 50 -19.32 1.27 -9.95
N PRO A 51 -20.65 1.11 -10.07
CA PRO A 51 -21.59 2.16 -9.68
C PRO A 51 -21.41 2.55 -8.22
N ALA A 52 -21.49 3.86 -7.94
CA ALA A 52 -21.36 4.41 -6.60
C ALA A 52 -22.53 5.34 -6.30
N SER A 53 -23.12 5.20 -5.11
CA SER A 53 -24.14 6.11 -4.58
C SER A 53 -23.57 7.52 -4.36
N PRO A 54 -24.40 8.57 -4.26
CA PRO A 54 -23.91 9.94 -4.01
C PRO A 54 -22.98 10.03 -2.80
N ARG A 55 -23.37 9.46 -1.66
CA ARG A 55 -22.53 9.37 -0.43
C ARG A 55 -21.19 8.67 -0.69
N ALA A 56 -21.17 7.62 -1.50
CA ALA A 56 -19.93 6.91 -1.84
C ALA A 56 -19.05 7.72 -2.79
N ARG A 57 -19.63 8.50 -3.72
CA ARG A 57 -18.89 9.37 -4.64
C ARG A 57 -18.15 10.47 -3.89
N GLU A 58 -18.83 11.16 -2.96
CA GLU A 58 -18.21 12.17 -2.10
C GLU A 58 -17.04 11.59 -1.28
N ALA A 59 -17.25 10.42 -0.68
CA ALA A 59 -16.18 9.72 0.03
C ALA A 59 -15.00 9.35 -0.88
N PHE A 60 -15.27 8.87 -2.09
CA PHE A 60 -14.24 8.56 -3.09
C PHE A 60 -13.40 9.77 -3.43
N GLU A 61 -14.02 10.90 -3.77
CA GLU A 61 -13.31 12.12 -4.14
C GLU A 61 -12.42 12.61 -2.98
N SER A 62 -12.92 12.55 -1.75
CA SER A 62 -12.14 12.86 -0.55
C SER A 62 -10.91 11.95 -0.41
N HIS A 63 -11.08 10.63 -0.49
CA HIS A 63 -9.96 9.66 -0.40
C HIS A 63 -8.95 9.84 -1.54
N ILE A 64 -9.40 10.05 -2.78
CA ILE A 64 -8.53 10.28 -3.93
C ILE A 64 -7.71 11.56 -3.74
N ASN A 65 -8.35 12.65 -3.31
CA ASN A 65 -7.69 13.92 -3.07
C ASN A 65 -6.66 13.81 -1.94
N GLU A 66 -6.97 13.11 -0.85
CA GLU A 66 -6.01 12.83 0.23
C GLU A 66 -4.80 12.07 -0.32
N LEU A 67 -5.03 10.96 -1.04
CA LEU A 67 -3.96 10.12 -1.57
C LEU A 67 -3.13 10.84 -2.64
N MET A 68 -3.73 11.73 -3.43
CA MET A 68 -3.00 12.59 -4.36
C MET A 68 -2.14 13.62 -3.61
N LYS A 69 -2.68 14.27 -2.58
CA LYS A 69 -1.94 15.22 -1.73
C LYS A 69 -0.76 14.56 -1.03
N LEU A 70 -0.91 13.29 -0.61
CA LEU A 70 0.16 12.48 -0.04
C LEU A 70 1.17 11.96 -1.09
N GLY A 71 0.93 12.18 -2.38
CA GLY A 71 1.79 11.71 -3.47
C GLY A 71 1.73 10.19 -3.69
N PHE A 72 0.65 9.54 -3.25
CA PHE A 72 0.44 8.09 -3.39
C PHE A 72 -0.26 7.73 -4.69
N LEU A 73 -1.09 8.66 -5.18
CA LEU A 73 -1.78 8.57 -6.45
C LEU A 73 -1.41 9.75 -7.34
N ARG A 74 -1.48 9.53 -8.65
CA ARG A 74 -1.67 10.62 -9.62
C ARG A 74 -2.76 10.25 -10.63
N LYS A 75 -3.37 11.25 -11.25
CA LYS A 75 -4.27 11.04 -12.38
C LYS A 75 -3.48 10.57 -13.60
N VAL A 76 -4.06 9.66 -14.38
CA VAL A 76 -3.50 9.23 -15.67
C VAL A 76 -3.64 10.37 -16.67
N GLY A 77 -2.57 10.65 -17.43
CA GLY A 77 -2.53 11.71 -18.43
C GLY A 77 -3.26 11.34 -19.73
N HIS A 78 -3.62 12.36 -20.52
CA HIS A 78 -4.42 12.19 -21.74
C HIS A 78 -3.80 11.27 -22.79
N ASN A 79 -2.46 11.24 -22.88
CA ASN A 79 -1.72 10.45 -23.88
C ASN A 79 -1.16 9.14 -23.31
N GLU A 80 -1.54 8.75 -22.09
CA GLU A 80 -1.07 7.50 -21.51
C GLU A 80 -1.97 6.33 -21.89
N GLU A 81 -1.38 5.32 -22.52
CA GLU A 81 -2.08 4.09 -22.85
C GLU A 81 -2.50 3.32 -21.58
N VAL A 82 -3.78 2.95 -21.52
CA VAL A 82 -4.37 2.21 -20.39
C VAL A 82 -4.77 0.80 -20.82
N GLU A 83 -3.98 -0.18 -20.41
CA GLU A 83 -4.25 -1.59 -20.73
C GLU A 83 -4.90 -2.36 -19.58
N VAL A 84 -4.60 -1.96 -18.33
CA VAL A 84 -5.06 -2.59 -17.09
C VAL A 84 -5.74 -1.55 -16.22
N THR A 85 -6.90 -1.89 -15.66
CA THR A 85 -7.68 -1.07 -14.73
C THR A 85 -8.37 -1.94 -13.70
N MET A 86 -8.13 -1.67 -12.42
CA MET A 86 -8.80 -2.34 -11.31
C MET A 86 -9.81 -1.39 -10.66
N PRO A 87 -11.06 -1.82 -10.41
CA PRO A 87 -12.05 -0.94 -9.82
C PRO A 87 -11.77 -0.73 -8.34
N VAL A 88 -12.22 0.39 -7.81
CA VAL A 88 -12.24 0.66 -6.37
C VAL A 88 -13.67 0.68 -5.85
N ILE A 89 -13.85 0.39 -4.57
CA ILE A 89 -15.12 0.49 -3.83
C ILE A 89 -14.92 1.32 -2.56
N ILE A 90 -15.99 1.93 -2.05
CA ILE A 90 -16.04 2.44 -0.69
C ILE A 90 -16.72 1.41 0.20
N THR A 91 -16.05 1.07 1.30
CA THR A 91 -16.67 0.32 2.40
C THR A 91 -16.85 1.23 3.60
N TRP A 92 -17.90 0.98 4.38
CA TRP A 92 -18.24 1.78 5.56
C TRP A 92 -18.13 0.91 6.80
N HIS A 93 -17.55 1.47 7.86
CA HIS A 93 -17.49 0.85 9.17
C HIS A 93 -17.55 1.94 10.25
N ASN A 94 -18.57 1.90 11.11
CA ASN A 94 -18.82 2.92 12.14
C ASN A 94 -18.76 4.36 11.56
N ASP A 95 -19.50 4.60 10.48
CA ASP A 95 -19.55 5.85 9.70
C ASP A 95 -18.23 6.34 9.09
N LYS A 96 -17.12 5.59 9.27
CA LYS A 96 -15.86 5.86 8.59
C LYS A 96 -15.82 5.12 7.27
N SER A 97 -15.57 5.86 6.19
CA SER A 97 -15.38 5.28 4.86
C SER A 97 -13.93 4.82 4.66
N ARG A 98 -13.75 3.76 3.87
CA ARG A 98 -12.44 3.30 3.40
C ARG A 98 -12.51 3.02 1.91
N MET A 99 -11.54 3.55 1.17
CA MET A 99 -11.36 3.17 -0.23
C MET A 99 -10.60 1.85 -0.33
N VAL A 100 -11.18 0.88 -1.03
CA VAL A 100 -10.61 -0.46 -1.21
C VAL A 100 -10.45 -0.76 -2.69
N GLY A 101 -9.24 -1.12 -3.12
CA GLY A 101 -8.98 -1.60 -4.48
C GLY A 101 -9.36 -3.06 -4.65
N ASP A 102 -10.15 -3.36 -5.67
CA ASP A 102 -10.49 -4.74 -6.04
C ASP A 102 -9.42 -5.31 -6.96
N PHE A 103 -8.31 -5.74 -6.36
CA PHE A 103 -7.18 -6.34 -7.07
C PHE A 103 -7.33 -7.84 -7.32
N ARG A 104 -8.51 -8.44 -7.10
CA ARG A 104 -8.69 -9.90 -7.22
C ARG A 104 -8.33 -10.41 -8.62
N ALA A 105 -8.79 -9.72 -9.66
CA ALA A 105 -8.47 -10.08 -11.04
C ALA A 105 -6.95 -10.00 -11.32
N LEU A 106 -6.30 -8.90 -10.91
CA LEU A 106 -4.84 -8.77 -11.00
C LEU A 106 -4.13 -9.90 -10.25
N ASN A 107 -4.54 -10.16 -9.01
CA ASN A 107 -3.95 -11.16 -8.14
C ASN A 107 -4.04 -12.57 -8.73
N THR A 108 -5.08 -12.93 -9.47
CA THR A 108 -5.18 -14.23 -10.16
C THR A 108 -4.01 -14.46 -11.11
N TYR A 109 -3.55 -13.40 -11.79
CA TYR A 109 -2.45 -13.48 -12.75
C TYR A 109 -1.08 -13.13 -12.14
N THR A 110 -1.04 -12.51 -10.97
CA THR A 110 0.21 -12.24 -10.26
C THR A 110 0.89 -13.54 -9.83
N ILE A 111 2.15 -13.72 -10.25
CA ILE A 111 3.01 -14.80 -9.79
C ILE A 111 3.24 -14.61 -8.29
N PRO A 112 2.91 -15.60 -7.44
CA PRO A 112 3.05 -15.47 -5.99
C PRO A 112 4.53 -15.36 -5.60
N ASP A 113 4.88 -14.32 -4.85
CA ASP A 113 6.17 -14.21 -4.20
C ASP A 113 6.13 -14.96 -2.86
N ARG A 114 6.81 -16.10 -2.79
CA ARG A 114 6.85 -16.99 -1.61
C ARG A 114 7.96 -16.62 -0.63
N TYR A 115 8.23 -15.32 -0.48
CA TYR A 115 9.18 -14.84 0.53
C TYR A 115 8.74 -15.29 1.92
N LEU A 116 9.72 -15.68 2.75
CA LEU A 116 9.46 -16.21 4.08
C LEU A 116 8.90 -15.11 4.99
N ILE A 117 7.70 -15.35 5.52
CA ILE A 117 7.10 -14.54 6.57
C ILE A 117 7.19 -15.37 7.86
N PRO A 118 7.79 -14.83 8.93
CA PRO A 118 7.96 -15.56 10.17
C PRO A 118 6.61 -15.99 10.73
N ARG A 119 6.54 -17.21 11.28
CA ARG A 119 5.31 -17.70 11.89
C ARG A 119 5.10 -16.99 13.22
N ILE A 120 3.85 -16.68 13.56
CA ILE A 120 3.50 -16.00 14.81
C ILE A 120 4.09 -16.73 16.03
N HIS A 121 4.05 -18.07 16.07
CA HIS A 121 4.63 -18.86 17.16
C HIS A 121 6.15 -18.72 17.30
N GLU A 122 6.87 -18.60 16.19
CA GLU A 122 8.33 -18.40 16.20
C GLU A 122 8.65 -17.02 16.78
N THR A 123 7.95 -15.99 16.33
CA THR A 123 8.08 -14.62 16.85
C THR A 123 7.75 -14.56 18.34
N LEU A 124 6.66 -15.20 18.79
CA LEU A 124 6.28 -15.22 20.22
C LEU A 124 7.30 -15.96 21.09
N THR A 125 7.91 -17.03 20.58
CA THR A 125 8.94 -17.77 21.30
C THR A 125 10.19 -16.91 21.50
N GLN A 126 10.60 -16.13 20.49
CA GLN A 126 11.69 -15.17 20.61
C GLN A 126 11.39 -14.07 21.65
N LEU A 127 10.13 -13.67 21.77
CA LEU A 127 9.66 -12.67 22.73
C LEU A 127 9.47 -13.21 24.17
N SER A 128 9.76 -14.49 24.45
CA SER A 128 9.53 -15.09 25.78
C SER A 128 10.62 -14.79 26.82
N LYS A 129 11.82 -14.40 26.38
CA LYS A 129 13.00 -14.18 27.24
C LYS A 129 13.28 -12.75 27.71
N PRO A 130 12.89 -11.67 26.99
CA PRO A 130 13.29 -10.32 27.38
C PRO A 130 12.50 -9.82 28.61
N ARG A 131 13.18 -9.03 29.45
CA ARG A 131 12.58 -8.36 30.62
C ARG A 131 11.66 -7.20 30.24
N PHE A 132 11.90 -6.57 29.08
CA PHE A 132 11.13 -5.46 28.54
C PHE A 132 10.86 -5.69 27.06
N ILE A 133 9.65 -5.37 26.60
CA ILE A 133 9.25 -5.47 25.19
C ILE A 133 8.75 -4.10 24.76
N THR A 134 9.24 -3.64 23.61
CA THR A 134 8.74 -2.43 22.94
C THR A 134 8.06 -2.84 21.64
N SER A 135 6.88 -2.29 21.39
CA SER A 135 6.13 -2.50 20.15
C SER A 135 5.98 -1.18 19.43
N MET A 136 6.21 -1.18 18.11
CA MET A 136 6.05 -0.03 17.23
C MET A 136 5.21 -0.44 16.02
N ASP A 137 4.28 0.43 15.62
CA ASP A 137 3.48 0.25 14.41
C ASP A 137 3.90 1.27 13.35
N SER A 138 4.03 0.81 12.10
CA SER A 138 4.40 1.68 10.99
C SER A 138 3.17 2.26 10.33
N LEU A 139 2.95 3.57 10.52
CA LEU A 139 1.85 4.29 9.90
C LEU A 139 1.84 4.14 8.38
N LYS A 140 0.73 3.63 7.84
CA LYS A 140 0.51 3.35 6.40
C LYS A 140 1.70 2.60 5.76
N GLY A 141 2.32 1.65 6.48
CA GLY A 141 3.59 1.00 6.11
C GLY A 141 3.73 0.54 4.65
N PHE A 142 2.69 -0.06 4.05
CA PHE A 142 2.75 -0.45 2.64
C PHE A 142 2.99 0.74 1.70
N HIS A 143 2.35 1.88 1.95
CA HIS A 143 2.51 3.08 1.12
C HIS A 143 3.88 3.75 1.24
N GLN A 144 4.74 3.31 2.17
CA GLN A 144 6.12 3.79 2.24
C GLN A 144 7.00 3.18 1.13
N ASN A 145 6.56 2.09 0.49
CA ASN A 145 7.29 1.41 -0.57
C ASN A 145 6.97 2.01 -1.95
N TYR A 146 8.01 2.31 -2.74
CA TYR A 146 7.84 2.75 -4.13
C TYR A 146 7.49 1.59 -5.06
N LEU A 147 6.67 1.88 -6.06
CA LEU A 147 6.42 0.96 -7.18
C LEU A 147 7.36 1.24 -8.33
N THR A 148 7.82 0.19 -9.02
CA THR A 148 8.54 0.32 -10.29
C THR A 148 7.64 0.95 -11.36
N PRO A 149 8.18 1.63 -12.39
CA PRO A 149 7.38 2.15 -13.50
C PRO A 149 6.49 1.10 -14.19
N HIS A 150 6.94 -0.16 -14.21
CA HIS A 150 6.19 -1.28 -14.73
C HIS A 150 4.97 -1.61 -13.86
N ALA A 151 5.16 -1.84 -12.55
CA ALA A 151 4.07 -2.15 -11.63
C ALA A 151 3.02 -1.03 -11.56
N ARG A 152 3.44 0.25 -11.68
CA ARG A 152 2.52 1.39 -11.76
C ARG A 152 1.50 1.21 -12.89
N LYS A 153 1.92 0.74 -14.07
CA LYS A 153 1.00 0.50 -15.21
C LYS A 153 -0.02 -0.60 -14.92
N LEU A 154 0.33 -1.58 -14.09
CA LEU A 154 -0.54 -2.69 -13.70
C LEU A 154 -1.46 -2.35 -12.51
N LEU A 155 -1.07 -1.38 -11.69
CA LEU A 155 -1.81 -0.93 -10.49
C LEU A 155 -2.63 0.34 -10.73
N ARG A 156 -3.10 0.54 -11.97
CA ARG A 156 -4.05 1.60 -12.25
C ARG A 156 -5.41 1.24 -11.67
N ILE A 157 -6.02 2.20 -11.00
CA ILE A 157 -7.38 2.10 -10.48
C ILE A 157 -8.34 2.94 -11.29
N ILE A 158 -9.58 2.48 -11.38
CA ILE A 158 -10.67 3.20 -12.04
C ILE A 158 -11.81 3.47 -11.07
N ALA A 159 -12.23 4.74 -11.03
CA ALA A 159 -13.38 5.23 -10.29
C ALA A 159 -14.27 6.06 -11.22
N HIS A 160 -15.44 6.45 -10.74
CA HIS A 160 -16.38 7.31 -11.48
C HIS A 160 -15.77 8.65 -11.92
N CYS A 161 -14.79 9.18 -11.17
CA CYS A 161 -14.09 10.43 -11.44
C CYS A 161 -12.84 10.27 -12.34
N GLY A 162 -12.51 9.05 -12.77
CA GLY A 162 -11.45 8.78 -13.74
C GLY A 162 -10.50 7.65 -13.34
N ILE A 163 -9.37 7.61 -14.04
CA ILE A 163 -8.31 6.60 -13.87
C ILE A 163 -7.12 7.23 -13.16
N TYR A 164 -6.63 6.54 -12.14
CA TYR A 164 -5.50 6.97 -11.32
C TYR A 164 -4.47 5.86 -11.27
N VAL A 165 -3.22 6.24 -11.02
CA VAL A 165 -2.11 5.30 -10.89
C VAL A 165 -1.49 5.42 -9.51
N TYR A 166 -1.32 4.28 -8.84
CA TYR A 166 -0.53 4.20 -7.61
C TYR A 166 0.95 4.42 -7.91
N LEU A 167 1.59 5.27 -7.12
CA LEU A 167 3.03 5.49 -7.08
C LEU A 167 3.69 4.70 -5.95
N ARG A 168 2.87 4.31 -4.96
CA ARG A 168 3.24 3.55 -3.76
C ARG A 168 2.47 2.25 -3.70
N MET A 169 3.02 1.25 -3.02
CA MET A 169 2.37 -0.05 -2.89
C MET A 169 1.01 0.08 -2.17
N PRO A 170 -0.10 -0.27 -2.84
CA PRO A 170 -1.43 -0.22 -2.22
C PRO A 170 -1.69 -1.46 -1.37
N PHE A 171 -2.72 -1.39 -0.53
CA PHE A 171 -3.27 -2.57 0.14
C PHE A 171 -4.00 -3.48 -0.87
N GLY A 172 -4.03 -4.79 -0.58
CA GLY A 172 -4.85 -5.76 -1.30
C GLY A 172 -4.17 -6.47 -2.48
N ILE A 173 -2.93 -6.11 -2.84
CA ILE A 173 -2.16 -6.84 -3.85
C ILE A 173 -1.54 -8.12 -3.25
N LYS A 174 -1.46 -9.18 -4.05
CA LYS A 174 -1.08 -10.54 -3.60
C LYS A 174 0.26 -10.58 -2.85
N ASN A 175 1.27 -9.87 -3.36
CA ASN A 175 2.64 -9.96 -2.86
C ASN A 175 3.00 -8.84 -1.85
N ALA A 176 2.06 -7.98 -1.45
CA ALA A 176 2.36 -6.88 -0.53
C ALA A 176 3.04 -7.34 0.78
N PRO A 177 2.54 -8.39 1.47
CA PRO A 177 3.20 -8.89 2.68
C PRO A 177 4.63 -9.37 2.43
N SER A 178 4.86 -10.11 1.33
CA SER A 178 6.19 -10.64 0.95
C SER A 178 7.19 -9.53 0.69
N HIS A 179 6.80 -8.49 -0.07
CA HIS A 179 7.64 -7.33 -0.31
C HIS A 179 7.92 -6.56 0.99
N TYR A 180 6.91 -6.38 1.84
CA TYR A 180 7.07 -5.68 3.11
C TYR A 180 8.00 -6.43 4.06
N GLN A 181 7.87 -7.74 4.20
CA GLN A 181 8.77 -8.54 5.04
C GLN A 181 10.21 -8.51 4.51
N ARG A 182 10.40 -8.61 3.19
CA ARG A 182 11.73 -8.51 2.57
C ARG A 182 12.36 -7.16 2.87
N MET A 183 11.59 -6.09 2.73
CA MET A 183 12.02 -4.74 3.08
C MET A 183 12.43 -4.64 4.55
N ILE A 184 11.64 -5.18 5.49
CA ILE A 184 12.00 -5.22 6.92
C ILE A 184 13.32 -5.97 7.12
N ASN A 185 13.49 -7.16 6.53
CA ASN A 185 14.70 -7.96 6.68
C ASN A 185 15.94 -7.27 6.07
N THR A 186 15.78 -6.46 5.02
CA THR A 186 16.87 -5.68 4.42
C THR A 186 17.29 -4.49 5.30
N ILE A 187 16.33 -3.81 5.93
CA ILE A 187 16.60 -2.62 6.76
C ILE A 187 17.11 -3.01 8.15
N PHE A 188 16.55 -4.09 8.71
CA PHE A 188 16.89 -4.63 10.02
C PHE A 188 17.47 -6.05 9.86
N PRO A 189 18.68 -6.17 9.29
CA PRO A 189 19.36 -7.45 9.19
C PRO A 189 19.66 -7.99 10.60
N HIS A 190 19.60 -9.32 10.75
CA HIS A 190 19.98 -10.02 11.97
C HIS A 190 21.47 -9.90 12.27
#